data_AF-A0A975S8G7-F1
#
_entry.id   AF-A0A975S8G7-F1
#
_cell.length_a   1.000
_cell.length_b   1.000
_cell.length_c   1.000
_cell.angle_alpha   90.00
_cell.angle_beta   90.00
_cell.angle_gamma   90.00
#
_symmetry.space_group_name_H-M   'P 1'
#
loop_
_entity.id
_entity.type
_entity.pdbx_description
1 polymer ?
#
loop_
_entity_poly.entity_id
_entity_poly.type
_entity_poly.pdbx_seq_one_letter_code
_entity_poly.pdbx_strand_id
1 'polypeptide(L)'
;MSLTWNPGPEPVAQKFKAGWNVFAASCGHLWANEASYQAWFAHYLIGQFGIDRVGREVTINEKYFAHSPGVGEVRPDAVVARKPGIMIPHYANGEARSSDESGIGILKHLSVISELKVGASTASGLQRRSILADVLKLGRLLEEHSLNSPEADMPLAYVCVLDNHHRQTFDMDDLKAEVHEGRYHPDVRLLTASSSHRPVAPADRAMIW
;
A
#
# COMPACT_ATOMS: atom_id res chain seq x y z
N MET A 1 -13.30 37.77 -3.30
CA MET A 1 -13.93 36.82 -2.37
C MET A 1 -13.39 35.44 -2.69
N SER A 2 -12.52 34.90 -1.84
CA SER A 2 -11.94 33.57 -2.01
C SER A 2 -12.96 32.52 -1.56
N LEU A 3 -13.37 31.64 -2.47
CA LEU A 3 -14.13 30.45 -2.13
C LEU A 3 -13.18 29.50 -1.39
N THR A 4 -13.17 29.57 -0.06
CA THR A 4 -12.58 28.53 0.77
C THR A 4 -13.43 27.27 0.58
N TRP A 5 -13.02 26.42 -0.36
CA TRP A 5 -13.48 25.05 -0.45
C TRP A 5 -13.10 24.37 0.87
N ASN A 6 -14.10 24.18 1.73
CA ASN A 6 -13.96 23.47 2.99
C ASN A 6 -14.58 22.08 2.76
N PRO A 7 -13.82 21.08 2.30
CA PRO A 7 -14.32 19.73 2.35
C PRO A 7 -14.51 19.44 3.83
N GLY A 8 -15.70 19.02 4.25
CA GLY A 8 -15.80 18.31 5.53
C GLY A 8 -14.76 17.18 5.57
N PRO A 9 -14.45 16.60 6.75
CA PRO A 9 -13.43 15.56 6.87
C PRO A 9 -13.64 14.52 5.78
N GLU A 10 -12.76 14.56 4.77
CA GLU A 10 -12.84 13.73 3.59
C GLU A 10 -12.83 12.28 4.10
N PRO A 11 -13.77 11.40 3.69
CA PRO A 11 -13.74 10.03 4.17
C PRO A 11 -12.62 9.28 3.44
N VAL A 12 -11.37 9.56 3.82
CA VAL A 12 -10.13 9.02 3.23
C VAL A 12 -10.22 7.50 3.11
N ALA A 13 -10.73 6.84 4.14
CA ALA A 13 -10.95 5.40 4.13
C ALA A 13 -11.90 4.93 3.01
N GLN A 14 -12.99 5.67 2.75
CA GLN A 14 -13.95 5.32 1.70
C GLN A 14 -13.34 5.54 0.31
N LYS A 15 -12.63 6.65 0.09
CA LYS A 15 -11.93 6.92 -1.15
C LYS A 15 -10.85 5.89 -1.45
N PHE A 16 -10.04 5.54 -0.45
CA PHE A 16 -9.00 4.53 -0.61
C PHE A 16 -9.60 3.16 -0.96
N LYS A 17 -10.66 2.74 -0.24
CA LYS A 17 -11.41 1.51 -0.56
C LYS A 17 -12.04 1.56 -1.95
N ALA A 18 -12.54 2.71 -2.39
CA ALA A 18 -13.07 2.87 -3.74
C ALA A 18 -11.97 2.68 -4.80
N GLY A 19 -10.80 3.30 -4.62
CA GLY A 19 -9.64 3.10 -5.49
C GLY A 19 -9.20 1.64 -5.55
N TRP A 20 -9.11 0.98 -4.39
CA TRP A 20 -8.85 -0.46 -4.29
C TRP A 20 -9.88 -1.31 -5.06
N ASN A 21 -11.17 -1.06 -4.85
CA ASN A 21 -12.23 -1.85 -5.48
C ASN A 21 -12.20 -1.73 -7.01
N VAL A 22 -11.99 -0.52 -7.54
CA VAL A 22 -11.89 -0.30 -8.98
C VAL A 22 -10.63 -0.96 -9.55
N PHE A 23 -9.49 -0.83 -8.86
CA PHE A 23 -8.25 -1.52 -9.23
C PHE A 23 -8.45 -3.05 -9.28
N ALA A 24 -8.97 -3.65 -8.21
CA ALA A 24 -9.14 -5.10 -8.10
C ALA A 24 -10.08 -5.64 -9.18
N ALA A 25 -11.20 -4.94 -9.44
CA ALA A 25 -12.15 -5.32 -10.49
C ALA A 25 -11.54 -5.20 -11.90
N SER A 26 -10.80 -4.12 -12.16
CA SER A 26 -10.26 -3.82 -13.50
C SER A 26 -9.01 -4.62 -13.84
N CYS A 27 -8.18 -4.95 -12.84
CA CYS A 27 -6.89 -5.61 -13.04
C CYS A 27 -6.90 -7.10 -12.63
N GLY A 28 -7.97 -7.59 -11.98
CA GLY A 28 -8.06 -8.95 -11.46
C GLY A 28 -7.84 -10.05 -12.50
N HIS A 29 -8.14 -9.81 -13.76
CA HIS A 29 -8.03 -10.79 -14.84
C HIS A 29 -6.74 -10.64 -15.68
N LEU A 30 -5.93 -9.61 -15.41
CA LEU A 30 -4.71 -9.33 -16.17
C LEU A 30 -3.55 -10.17 -15.65
N TRP A 31 -2.55 -10.42 -16.50
CA TRP A 31 -1.25 -10.98 -16.09
C TRP A 31 -0.19 -9.90 -16.24
N ALA A 32 0.50 -9.55 -15.16
CA ALA A 32 1.56 -8.56 -15.17
C ALA A 32 2.57 -8.78 -14.04
N ASN A 33 3.72 -8.11 -14.10
CA ASN A 33 4.66 -8.08 -12.98
C ASN A 33 4.17 -7.14 -11.85
N GLU A 34 4.80 -7.25 -10.68
CA GLU A 34 4.41 -6.48 -9.48
C GLU A 34 4.48 -4.97 -9.71
N ALA A 35 5.55 -4.48 -10.35
CA ALA A 35 5.72 -3.06 -10.67
C ALA A 35 4.58 -2.49 -11.52
N SER A 36 4.03 -3.28 -12.45
CA SER A 36 2.88 -2.87 -13.27
C SER A 36 1.61 -2.76 -12.43
N TYR A 37 1.36 -3.71 -11.53
CA TYR A 37 0.22 -3.64 -10.62
C TYR A 37 0.34 -2.45 -9.66
N GLN A 38 1.53 -2.20 -9.11
CA GLN A 38 1.77 -1.02 -8.25
C GLN A 38 1.53 0.29 -9.01
N ALA A 39 1.97 0.38 -10.27
CA ALA A 39 1.72 1.54 -11.12
C ALA A 39 0.22 1.74 -11.40
N TRP A 40 -0.51 0.66 -11.74
CA TRP A 40 -1.96 0.72 -11.93
C TRP A 40 -2.68 1.08 -10.64
N PHE A 41 -2.30 0.48 -9.51
CA PHE A 41 -2.92 0.79 -8.23
C PHE A 41 -2.76 2.26 -7.87
N ALA A 42 -1.54 2.81 -8.00
CA ALA A 42 -1.29 4.23 -7.83
C ALA A 42 -2.14 5.08 -8.79
N HIS A 43 -2.29 4.68 -10.04
CA HIS A 43 -3.17 5.36 -11.00
C HIS A 43 -4.63 5.43 -10.53
N TYR A 44 -5.19 4.34 -10.00
CA TYR A 44 -6.55 4.36 -9.44
C TYR A 44 -6.65 5.22 -8.18
N LEU A 45 -5.62 5.25 -7.33
CA LEU A 45 -5.57 6.16 -6.19
C LEU A 45 -5.50 7.63 -6.64
N ILE A 46 -4.74 7.94 -7.69
CA ILE A 46 -4.68 9.29 -8.29
C ILE A 46 -6.07 9.74 -8.75
N GLY A 47 -6.88 8.83 -9.32
CA GLY A 47 -8.27 9.12 -9.67
C GLY A 47 -9.17 9.51 -8.47
N GLN A 48 -8.82 9.09 -7.25
CA GLN A 48 -9.59 9.39 -6.03
C GLN A 48 -9.06 10.61 -5.26
N PHE A 49 -7.73 10.78 -5.24
CA PHE A 49 -7.04 11.73 -4.38
C PHE A 49 -6.35 12.88 -5.13
N GLY A 50 -6.11 12.76 -6.44
CA GLY A 50 -5.31 13.70 -7.21
C GLY A 50 -3.83 13.28 -7.32
N ILE A 51 -3.17 13.70 -8.40
CA ILE A 51 -1.79 13.33 -8.72
C ILE A 51 -0.76 13.87 -7.72
N ASP A 52 -1.07 15.00 -7.11
CA ASP A 52 -0.22 15.73 -6.16
C ASP A 52 -0.32 15.20 -4.72
N ARG A 53 -1.13 14.17 -4.49
CA ARG A 53 -1.30 13.53 -3.17
C ARG A 53 -0.84 12.08 -3.14
N VAL A 54 -0.68 11.41 -4.27
CA VAL A 54 -0.32 9.99 -4.31
C VAL A 54 1.16 9.84 -4.61
N GLY A 55 1.87 9.13 -3.73
CA GLY A 55 3.27 8.77 -3.91
C GLY A 55 3.47 7.27 -3.93
N ARG A 56 4.61 6.85 -4.50
CA ARG A 56 5.06 5.45 -4.54
C ARG A 56 6.45 5.33 -3.96
N GLU A 57 6.77 4.16 -3.41
CA GLU A 57 8.13 3.77 -3.02
C GLU A 57 8.82 4.81 -2.12
N VAL A 58 8.08 5.32 -1.14
CA VAL A 58 8.55 6.37 -0.22
C VAL A 58 9.62 5.82 0.69
N THR A 59 10.81 6.39 0.61
CA THR A 59 11.96 5.85 1.33
C THR A 59 12.01 6.40 2.75
N ILE A 60 11.97 5.50 3.73
CA ILE A 60 12.14 5.78 5.15
C ILE A 60 13.28 4.90 5.67
N ASN A 61 14.30 5.51 6.27
CA ASN A 61 15.49 4.82 6.71
C ASN A 61 15.30 4.21 8.10
N GLU A 62 15.37 2.87 8.18
CA GLU A 62 15.13 2.13 9.41
C GLU A 62 16.20 2.38 10.48
N LYS A 63 17.38 2.87 10.11
CA LYS A 63 18.46 3.14 11.08
C LYS A 63 18.10 4.20 12.12
N TYR A 64 17.07 5.01 11.84
CA TYR A 64 16.57 6.06 12.72
C TYR A 64 15.31 5.66 13.49
N PHE A 65 14.85 4.40 13.41
CA PHE A 65 13.69 3.93 14.17
C PHE A 65 14.02 3.89 15.66
N ALA A 66 13.12 4.40 16.50
CA ALA A 66 13.37 4.62 17.92
C ALA A 66 13.45 3.30 18.72
N HIS A 67 12.65 2.29 18.36
CA HIS A 67 12.54 1.04 19.13
C HIS A 67 12.95 -0.21 18.35
N SER A 68 13.01 -0.11 17.03
CA SER A 68 13.42 -1.23 16.18
C SER A 68 14.35 -0.76 15.05
N PRO A 69 15.51 -0.17 15.39
CA PRO A 69 16.47 0.28 14.39
C PRO A 69 16.89 -0.91 13.52
N GLY A 70 16.64 -0.77 12.22
CA GLY A 70 16.99 -1.76 11.21
C GLY A 70 18.25 -1.37 10.44
N VAL A 71 18.70 -2.28 9.58
CA VAL A 71 19.81 -2.03 8.65
C VAL A 71 19.22 -1.98 7.25
N GLY A 72 18.62 -0.84 6.88
CA GLY A 72 18.00 -0.69 5.57
C GLY A 72 16.98 0.45 5.47
N GLU A 73 16.11 0.31 4.48
CA GLU A 73 15.04 1.24 4.16
C GLU A 73 13.71 0.49 4.10
N VAL A 74 12.67 1.11 4.65
CA VAL A 74 11.28 0.73 4.42
C VAL A 74 10.73 1.58 3.29
N ARG A 75 10.02 0.92 2.37
CA ARG A 75 9.36 1.55 1.23
C ARG A 75 7.92 1.09 1.13
N PRO A 76 6.94 1.93 1.50
CA PRO A 76 5.56 1.64 1.20
C PRO A 76 5.30 1.69 -0.30
N ASP A 77 4.56 0.70 -0.81
CA ASP A 77 4.24 0.61 -2.24
C ASP A 77 3.45 1.84 -2.72
N ALA A 78 2.50 2.30 -1.91
CA ALA A 78 1.75 3.52 -2.15
C ALA A 78 1.44 4.28 -0.86
N VAL A 79 1.49 5.60 -0.94
CA VAL A 79 1.08 6.51 0.13
C VAL A 79 0.14 7.59 -0.40
N VAL A 80 -0.68 8.15 0.50
CA VAL A 80 -1.55 9.29 0.17
C VAL A 80 -1.31 10.42 1.18
N ALA A 81 -0.86 11.59 0.70
CA ALA A 81 -0.66 12.77 1.52
C ALA A 81 -2.00 13.37 1.99
N ARG A 82 -1.99 13.97 3.19
CA ARG A 82 -3.13 14.67 3.80
C ARG A 82 -3.56 15.90 2.98
N LYS A 83 -2.60 16.56 2.34
CA LYS A 83 -2.79 17.79 1.58
C LYS A 83 -1.97 17.72 0.27
N PRO A 84 -2.42 18.41 -0.78
CA PRO A 84 -1.64 18.56 -2.00
C PRO A 84 -0.34 19.34 -1.74
N GLY A 85 0.67 19.15 -2.61
CA GLY A 85 1.93 19.90 -2.56
C GLY A 85 2.92 19.43 -1.50
N ILE A 86 2.64 18.33 -0.80
CA ILE A 86 3.62 17.66 0.06
C ILE A 86 4.63 16.96 -0.86
N MET A 87 5.90 17.33 -0.75
CA MET A 87 6.97 16.63 -1.43
C MET A 87 7.13 15.24 -0.82
N ILE A 88 6.84 14.20 -1.60
CA ILE A 88 7.01 12.81 -1.19
C ILE A 88 8.39 12.33 -1.67
N PRO A 89 9.31 11.96 -0.76
CA PRO A 89 10.60 11.41 -1.13
C PRO A 89 10.44 10.19 -2.03
N HIS A 90 10.96 10.25 -3.26
CA HIS A 90 10.92 9.14 -4.22
C HIS A 90 12.36 8.76 -4.57
N TYR A 91 12.68 7.48 -4.58
CA TYR A 91 14.05 6.99 -4.82
C TYR A 91 14.66 7.49 -6.15
N ALA A 92 13.82 7.71 -7.17
CA ALA A 92 14.24 8.24 -8.47
C ALA A 92 14.58 9.74 -8.46
N ASN A 93 14.23 10.47 -7.40
CA ASN A 93 14.43 11.91 -7.30
C ASN A 93 15.43 12.21 -6.18
N GLY A 94 16.73 12.19 -6.51
CA GLY A 94 17.83 12.40 -5.56
C GLY A 94 17.80 13.76 -4.83
N GLU A 95 17.04 14.73 -5.35
CA GLU A 95 16.80 16.05 -4.74
C GLU A 95 15.71 16.03 -3.66
N ALA A 96 14.82 15.02 -3.66
CA ALA A 96 13.75 14.87 -2.68
C ALA A 96 14.19 14.00 -1.49
N ARG A 97 15.44 14.12 -1.05
CA ARG A 97 15.88 13.51 0.22
C ARG A 97 15.25 14.30 1.36
N SER A 98 14.79 13.60 2.39
CA SER A 98 14.32 14.28 3.59
C SER A 98 15.47 15.10 4.18
N SER A 99 15.17 16.31 4.68
CA SER A 99 16.18 17.21 5.22
C SER A 99 16.95 16.64 6.43
N ASP A 100 16.35 15.65 7.09
CA ASP A 100 16.89 14.92 8.24
C ASP A 100 17.51 13.56 7.85
N GLU A 101 17.57 13.24 6.56
CA GLU A 101 18.00 11.96 5.96
C GLU A 101 17.22 10.71 6.43
N SER A 102 16.27 10.85 7.35
CA SER A 102 15.51 9.76 7.94
C SER A 102 14.28 9.36 7.12
N GLY A 103 13.60 10.34 6.55
CA GLY A 103 12.30 10.18 5.92
C GLY A 103 11.15 10.02 6.92
N ILE A 104 11.40 9.80 8.22
CA ILE A 104 10.38 9.53 9.25
C ILE A 104 9.40 10.70 9.36
N GLY A 105 9.90 11.93 9.27
CA GLY A 105 9.09 13.14 9.33
C GLY A 105 8.00 13.23 8.25
N ILE A 106 8.04 12.42 7.19
CA ILE A 106 6.97 12.38 6.19
C ILE A 106 5.69 11.77 6.73
N LEU A 107 5.79 10.84 7.70
CA LEU A 107 4.66 10.03 8.19
C LEU A 107 3.51 10.91 8.69
N LYS A 108 3.81 12.01 9.40
CA LYS A 108 2.80 12.98 9.90
C LYS A 108 1.99 13.65 8.79
N HIS A 109 2.53 13.69 7.58
CA HIS A 109 1.89 14.28 6.41
C HIS A 109 1.07 13.27 5.61
N LEU A 110 1.12 11.98 5.95
CA LEU A 110 0.41 10.93 5.24
C LEU A 110 -0.95 10.67 5.88
N SER A 111 -1.96 10.50 5.04
CA SER A 111 -3.31 10.07 5.40
C SER A 111 -3.49 8.55 5.22
N VAL A 112 -2.71 7.94 4.31
CA VAL A 112 -2.69 6.50 4.07
C VAL A 112 -1.26 6.04 3.78
N ILE A 113 -0.89 4.89 4.33
CA ILE A 113 0.26 4.06 3.92
C ILE A 113 -0.26 2.68 3.50
N SER A 114 0.29 2.11 2.44
CA SER A 114 -0.23 0.85 1.93
C SER A 114 0.79 -0.02 1.19
N GLU A 115 0.50 -1.33 1.25
CA GLU A 115 1.20 -2.39 0.55
C GLU A 115 0.27 -3.09 -0.42
N LEU A 116 0.82 -3.62 -1.51
CA LEU A 116 0.08 -4.36 -2.52
C LEU A 116 0.69 -5.76 -2.71
N LYS A 117 -0.16 -6.78 -2.62
CA LYS A 117 0.20 -8.17 -2.94
C LYS A 117 -0.79 -8.75 -3.93
N VAL A 118 -0.27 -9.21 -5.07
CA VAL A 118 -1.07 -9.73 -6.18
C VAL A 118 -0.61 -11.14 -6.52
N GLY A 119 -1.54 -12.09 -6.60
CA GLY A 119 -1.20 -13.49 -6.88
C GLY A 119 -0.56 -13.67 -8.26
N ALA A 120 -1.12 -13.03 -9.29
CA ALA A 120 -0.67 -13.16 -10.67
C ALA A 120 0.73 -12.58 -10.96
N SER A 121 1.29 -11.75 -10.08
CA SER A 121 2.66 -11.24 -10.25
C SER A 121 3.75 -12.21 -9.78
N THR A 122 3.35 -13.35 -9.21
CA THR A 122 4.27 -14.33 -8.61
C THR A 122 4.13 -15.69 -9.29
N ALA A 123 5.24 -16.41 -9.45
CA ALA A 123 5.23 -17.73 -10.07
C ALA A 123 4.52 -18.80 -9.21
N SER A 124 4.52 -18.61 -7.88
CA SER A 124 4.01 -19.59 -6.91
C SER A 124 2.75 -19.10 -6.19
N GLY A 125 2.07 -18.07 -6.70
CA GLY A 125 0.94 -17.45 -6.02
C GLY A 125 1.34 -16.68 -4.74
N LEU A 126 0.31 -16.20 -4.05
CA LEU A 126 0.46 -15.41 -2.83
C LEU A 126 1.14 -16.23 -1.72
N GLN A 127 2.15 -15.64 -1.09
CA GLN A 127 2.86 -16.25 0.03
C GLN A 127 2.47 -15.58 1.34
N ARG A 128 1.94 -16.37 2.28
CA ARG A 128 1.52 -15.91 3.61
C ARG A 128 2.62 -15.13 4.34
N ARG A 129 3.82 -15.69 4.42
CA ARG A 129 4.97 -15.04 5.07
C ARG A 129 5.27 -13.65 4.49
N SER A 130 5.13 -13.47 3.18
CA SER A 130 5.37 -12.18 2.54
C SER A 130 4.29 -11.15 2.90
N ILE A 131 3.01 -11.56 2.94
CA ILE A 131 1.90 -10.69 3.36
C ILE A 131 2.07 -10.29 4.83
N LEU A 132 2.42 -11.23 5.70
CA LEU A 132 2.63 -10.94 7.13
C LEU A 132 3.85 -10.04 7.37
N ALA A 133 4.89 -10.15 6.54
CA ALA A 133 6.02 -9.22 6.57
C ALA A 133 5.58 -7.78 6.24
N ASP A 134 4.66 -7.60 5.30
CA ASP A 134 4.07 -6.30 4.99
C ASP A 134 3.17 -5.77 6.12
N VAL A 135 2.43 -6.65 6.81
CA VAL A 135 1.66 -6.28 8.01
C VAL A 135 2.59 -5.76 9.12
N LEU A 136 3.69 -6.47 9.40
CA LEU A 136 4.71 -6.03 10.37
C LEU A 136 5.38 -4.74 9.94
N LYS A 137 5.67 -4.58 8.65
CA LYS A 137 6.27 -3.38 8.08
C LYS A 137 5.39 -2.15 8.33
N LEU A 138 4.11 -2.23 8.00
CA LEU A 138 3.17 -1.12 8.27
C LEU A 138 2.98 -0.89 9.76
N GLY A 139 2.93 -1.94 10.58
CA GLY A 139 2.85 -1.81 12.04
C GLY A 139 4.00 -1.00 12.62
N ARG A 140 5.24 -1.30 12.22
CA ARG A 140 6.43 -0.53 12.63
C ARG A 140 6.35 0.94 12.22
N LEU A 141 5.83 1.24 11.02
CA LEU A 141 5.65 2.64 10.59
C LEU A 141 4.61 3.39 11.44
N LEU A 142 3.55 2.71 11.89
CA LEU A 142 2.56 3.31 12.79
C LEU A 142 3.14 3.56 14.20
N GLU A 143 3.94 2.63 14.70
CA GLU A 143 4.67 2.79 15.97
C GLU A 143 5.60 4.00 15.90
N GLU A 144 6.44 4.09 14.86
CA GLU A 144 7.34 5.22 14.66
C GLU A 144 6.60 6.55 14.47
N HIS A 145 5.45 6.55 13.79
CA HIS A 145 4.59 7.73 13.72
C HIS A 145 4.10 8.15 15.12
N SER A 146 3.62 7.21 15.93
CA SER A 146 3.08 7.49 17.26
C SER A 146 4.11 8.09 18.21
N LEU A 147 5.38 7.70 18.06
CA LEU A 147 6.49 8.18 18.88
C LEU A 147 7.01 9.54 18.42
N ASN A 148 7.13 9.75 17.11
CA ASN A 148 7.77 10.94 16.55
C ASN A 148 6.78 12.06 16.23
N SER A 149 5.48 11.80 16.21
CA SER A 149 4.43 12.77 15.88
C SER A 149 3.11 12.45 16.61
N PRO A 150 3.11 12.39 17.95
CA PRO A 150 1.92 12.02 18.74
C PRO A 150 0.74 12.99 18.58
N GLU A 151 1.00 14.23 18.21
CA GLU A 151 -0.01 15.27 17.96
C GLU A 151 -0.63 15.18 16.56
N ALA A 152 -0.04 14.41 15.65
CA ALA A 152 -0.54 14.23 14.31
C ALA A 152 -1.56 13.08 14.25
N ASP A 153 -2.54 13.22 13.35
CA ASP A 153 -3.48 12.12 13.06
C ASP A 153 -2.71 10.88 12.59
N MET A 154 -3.11 9.70 13.05
CA MET A 154 -2.56 8.43 12.57
C MET A 154 -2.88 8.24 11.08
N PRO A 155 -1.93 7.85 10.22
CA PRO A 155 -2.26 7.41 8.86
C PRO A 155 -3.03 6.09 8.91
N LEU A 156 -3.96 5.90 7.98
CA LEU A 156 -4.57 4.59 7.78
C LEU A 156 -3.54 3.63 7.16
N ALA A 157 -3.44 2.41 7.67
CA ALA A 157 -2.53 1.39 7.15
C ALA A 157 -3.32 0.25 6.48
N TYR A 158 -3.05 0.00 5.20
CA TYR A 158 -3.70 -1.06 4.44
C TYR A 158 -2.72 -2.01 3.76
N VAL A 159 -2.86 -3.32 4.01
CA VAL A 159 -2.27 -4.34 3.16
C VAL A 159 -3.36 -4.83 2.19
N CYS A 160 -3.17 -4.51 0.91
CA CYS A 160 -4.13 -4.81 -0.14
C CYS A 160 -3.73 -6.13 -0.83
N VAL A 161 -4.58 -7.14 -0.75
CA VAL A 161 -4.29 -8.50 -1.23
C VAL A 161 -5.28 -8.91 -2.30
N LEU A 162 -4.78 -9.15 -3.51
CA LEU A 162 -5.55 -9.61 -4.67
C LEU A 162 -5.20 -11.08 -4.99
N ASP A 163 -6.10 -12.00 -4.63
CA ASP A 163 -6.00 -13.40 -5.07
C ASP A 163 -6.53 -13.53 -6.50
N ASN A 164 -5.60 -13.48 -7.45
CA ASN A 164 -5.88 -13.71 -8.85
C ASN A 164 -4.85 -14.63 -9.53
N HIS A 165 -4.12 -15.45 -8.78
CA HIS A 165 -3.17 -16.36 -9.40
C HIS A 165 -3.90 -17.38 -10.31
N HIS A 166 -3.38 -17.63 -11.51
CA HIS A 166 -4.05 -18.44 -12.54
C HIS A 166 -4.41 -19.89 -12.12
N ARG A 167 -3.60 -20.51 -11.24
CA ARG A 167 -3.75 -21.92 -10.83
C ARG A 167 -3.98 -22.15 -9.34
N GLN A 168 -3.74 -21.14 -8.51
CA GLN A 168 -3.71 -21.30 -7.07
C GLN A 168 -4.70 -20.33 -6.44
N THR A 169 -5.40 -20.81 -5.43
CA THR A 169 -6.26 -20.01 -4.58
C THR A 169 -5.54 -19.75 -3.26
N PHE A 170 -5.71 -18.56 -2.70
CA PHE A 170 -5.14 -18.23 -1.40
C PHE A 170 -6.24 -18.20 -0.33
N ASP A 171 -5.98 -18.83 0.82
CA ASP A 171 -6.91 -18.81 1.94
C ASP A 171 -6.87 -17.44 2.65
N MET A 172 -7.82 -16.59 2.25
CA MET A 172 -7.95 -15.24 2.79
C MET A 172 -8.56 -15.20 4.19
N ASP A 173 -9.38 -16.19 4.55
CA ASP A 173 -10.07 -16.19 5.83
C ASP A 173 -9.12 -16.61 6.94
N ASP A 174 -8.28 -17.60 6.68
CA ASP A 174 -7.20 -17.98 7.60
C ASP A 174 -6.14 -16.86 7.75
N LEU A 175 -5.83 -16.12 6.68
CA LEU A 175 -4.99 -14.91 6.78
C LEU A 175 -5.61 -13.84 7.66
N LYS A 176 -6.91 -13.58 7.49
CA LYS A 176 -7.61 -12.59 8.33
C LYS A 176 -7.61 -13.03 9.78
N ALA A 177 -7.92 -14.29 10.08
CA ALA A 177 -7.92 -14.81 11.44
C ALA A 177 -6.55 -14.57 12.11
N GLU A 178 -5.46 -14.97 11.45
CA GLU A 178 -4.10 -14.80 11.97
C GLU A 178 -3.74 -13.33 12.24
N VAL A 179 -4.12 -12.41 11.35
CA VAL A 179 -3.86 -10.97 11.56
C VAL A 179 -4.62 -10.42 12.77
N HIS A 180 -5.78 -10.97 13.10
CA HIS A 180 -6.61 -10.53 14.24
C HIS A 180 -6.24 -11.20 15.57
N GLU A 181 -5.37 -12.23 15.60
CA GLU A 181 -4.95 -12.95 16.81
C GLU A 181 -4.05 -12.13 17.78
N GLY A 182 -3.90 -10.82 17.56
CA GLY A 182 -3.19 -9.91 18.47
C GLY A 182 -1.67 -9.92 18.35
N ARG A 183 -1.11 -10.61 17.33
CA ARG A 183 0.33 -10.63 17.03
C ARG A 183 0.83 -9.44 16.21
N TYR A 184 -0.08 -8.66 15.64
CA TYR A 184 0.21 -7.55 14.74
C TYR A 184 -0.41 -6.25 15.25
N HIS A 185 0.09 -5.12 14.75
CA HIS A 185 -0.42 -3.80 15.13
C HIS A 185 -1.93 -3.69 14.79
N PRO A 186 -2.80 -3.31 15.74
CA PRO A 186 -4.26 -3.42 15.60
C PRO A 186 -4.84 -2.50 14.52
N ASP A 187 -4.14 -1.43 14.16
CA ASP A 187 -4.58 -0.48 13.14
C ASP A 187 -4.20 -0.86 11.70
N VAL A 188 -3.42 -1.93 11.50
CA VAL A 188 -3.13 -2.44 10.16
C VAL A 188 -4.30 -3.27 9.66
N ARG A 189 -4.89 -2.85 8.53
CA ARG A 189 -6.12 -3.46 7.99
C ARG A 189 -5.83 -4.20 6.69
N LEU A 190 -6.46 -5.36 6.53
CA LEU A 190 -6.45 -6.08 5.26
C LEU A 190 -7.58 -5.59 4.36
N LEU A 191 -7.26 -5.27 3.10
CA LEU A 191 -8.25 -5.14 2.02
C LEU A 191 -8.04 -6.31 1.07
N THR A 192 -8.98 -7.25 1.05
CA THR A 192 -8.86 -8.48 0.26
C THR A 192 -9.85 -8.49 -0.89
N ALA A 193 -9.40 -8.96 -2.05
CA ALA A 193 -10.25 -9.26 -3.19
C ALA A 193 -9.79 -10.56 -3.85
N SER A 194 -10.72 -11.25 -4.51
CA SER A 194 -10.42 -12.43 -5.32
C SER A 194 -11.05 -12.26 -6.70
N SER A 195 -10.35 -12.68 -7.75
CA SER A 195 -10.89 -12.68 -9.11
C SER A 195 -11.44 -14.07 -9.45
N SER A 196 -12.72 -14.14 -9.81
CA SER A 196 -13.33 -15.35 -10.39
C SER A 196 -12.84 -15.60 -11.82
N HIS A 197 -12.55 -14.53 -12.56
CA HIS A 197 -11.97 -14.58 -13.90
C HIS A 197 -10.45 -14.47 -13.78
N ARG A 198 -9.80 -15.62 -13.52
CA ARG A 198 -8.35 -15.68 -13.31
C ARG A 198 -7.60 -15.46 -14.63
N PRO A 199 -6.42 -14.83 -14.62
CA PRO A 199 -5.60 -14.64 -15.80
C PRO A 199 -5.23 -16.00 -16.42
N VAL A 200 -5.21 -16.07 -17.75
CA VAL A 200 -4.74 -17.26 -18.47
C VAL A 200 -3.25 -17.09 -18.77
N ALA A 201 -2.42 -18.07 -18.40
CA ALA A 201 -1.00 -18.03 -18.68
C ALA A 201 -0.76 -17.99 -20.20
N PRO A 202 0.26 -17.24 -20.71
CA PRO A 202 0.55 -17.19 -22.14
C PRO A 202 0.79 -18.58 -22.76
N ALA A 203 1.37 -19.53 -22.01
CA ALA A 203 1.60 -20.90 -22.46
C ALA A 203 0.30 -21.71 -22.61
N ASP A 204 -0.74 -21.39 -21.83
CA ASP A 204 -2.03 -22.09 -21.87
C ASP A 204 -2.95 -21.56 -23.00
N ARG A 205 -2.58 -20.45 -23.66
CA ARG A 205 -3.26 -19.94 -24.86
C ARG A 205 -2.97 -20.75 -26.13
N ALA A 206 -1.88 -21.52 -26.15
CA ALA A 206 -1.43 -22.24 -27.35
C ALA A 206 -2.17 -23.58 -27.60
N MET A 207 -3.09 -24.00 -26.72
CA MET A 207 -3.86 -25.26 -26.85
C MET A 207 -5.29 -25.07 -27.37
N ILE A 208 -5.61 -23.91 -27.96
CA ILE A 208 -6.89 -23.67 -28.63
C ILE A 208 -6.62 -23.44 -30.12
N TRP A 209 -6.35 -24.51 -30.85
CA TRP A 209 -6.44 -24.61 -32.31
C TRP A 209 -6.93 -26.01 -32.68
#